data_AF-A0A4R4UWC9-F1
#
_entry.id   AF-A0A4R4UWC9-F1
#
_cell.length_a   1.000
_cell.length_b   1.000
_cell.length_c   1.000
_cell.angle_alpha   90.00
_cell.angle_beta   90.00
_cell.angle_gamma   90.00
#
_symmetry.space_group_name_H-M   'P 1'
#
loop_
_entity.id
_entity.type
_entity.pdbx_description
1 polymer ?
#
loop_
_entity_poly.entity_id
_entity_poly.type
_entity_poly.pdbx_seq_one_letter_code
_entity_poly.pdbx_strand_id
1 'polypeptide(L)'
;MNLVRDENSFRLAGQRLTYDEVQRLPADPDDLKDWLKRAGQVSRVANGSLDGWVASSLPEILHSLPAPKQVRAAAYQALLTMPGVRAGGNAKDTLGRSGAAVLIDRTSKGKSGTSSVKLRLIVDTGTMVLLSRDQTVTFDGKTLGGKTYNETLVEVGWT
;
A
#
# COMPACT_ATOMS: atom_id res chain seq x y z
N MET A 1 -17.89 -34.01 -2.00
CA MET A 1 -18.44 -32.67 -2.31
C MET A 1 -17.29 -31.66 -2.23
N ASN A 2 -16.59 -31.43 -3.35
CA ASN A 2 -15.50 -30.45 -3.39
C ASN A 2 -16.12 -29.07 -3.50
N LEU A 3 -16.19 -28.34 -2.38
CA LEU A 3 -16.57 -26.93 -2.37
C LEU A 3 -15.44 -26.15 -3.03
N VAL A 4 -15.71 -25.57 -4.19
CA VAL A 4 -14.89 -24.52 -4.81
C VAL A 4 -14.94 -23.29 -3.89
N ARG A 5 -14.10 -23.26 -2.86
CA ARG A 5 -13.77 -22.05 -2.11
C ARG A 5 -12.70 -21.32 -2.91
N ASP A 6 -13.01 -20.42 -3.87
CA ASP A 6 -12.05 -19.36 -4.25
C ASP A 6 -12.47 -18.31 -5.33
N GLU A 7 -13.74 -18.15 -5.74
CA GLU A 7 -14.02 -17.15 -6.80
C GLU A 7 -14.33 -15.71 -6.31
N ASN A 8 -14.78 -15.51 -5.07
CA ASN A 8 -15.21 -14.19 -4.55
C ASN A 8 -14.42 -13.73 -3.32
N SER A 9 -13.09 -13.75 -3.37
CA SER A 9 -12.26 -13.23 -2.27
C SER A 9 -11.23 -12.21 -2.72
N PHE A 10 -11.04 -11.18 -1.89
CA PHE A 10 -10.01 -10.16 -2.02
C PHE A 10 -8.78 -10.57 -1.22
N ARG A 11 -7.61 -10.13 -1.67
CA ARG A 11 -6.35 -10.34 -0.93
C ARG A 11 -5.85 -9.02 -0.38
N LEU A 12 -5.51 -9.02 0.91
CA LEU A 12 -4.90 -7.89 1.59
C LEU A 12 -3.97 -8.42 2.68
N ALA A 13 -2.70 -7.98 2.67
CA ALA A 13 -1.74 -8.31 3.73
C ALA A 13 -1.64 -9.82 4.05
N GLY A 14 -1.67 -10.66 3.01
CA GLY A 14 -1.62 -12.12 3.13
C GLY A 14 -2.94 -12.79 3.53
N GLN A 15 -3.99 -12.02 3.81
CA GLN A 15 -5.32 -12.53 4.17
C GLN A 15 -6.20 -12.68 2.94
N ARG A 16 -7.12 -13.65 2.98
CA ARG A 16 -8.26 -13.74 2.05
C ARG A 16 -9.49 -13.19 2.75
N LEU A 17 -10.11 -12.19 2.16
CA LEU A 17 -11.26 -11.48 2.70
C LEU A 17 -12.45 -11.58 1.76
N THR A 18 -13.64 -11.81 2.30
CA THR A 18 -14.90 -11.60 1.60
C THR A 18 -15.18 -10.12 1.37
N TYR A 19 -16.13 -9.79 0.49
CA TYR A 19 -16.61 -8.41 0.31
C TYR A 19 -17.03 -7.78 1.64
N ASP A 20 -17.83 -8.51 2.42
CA ASP A 20 -18.33 -8.10 3.73
C ASP A 20 -17.22 -7.80 4.74
N GLU A 21 -16.15 -8.60 4.74
CA GLU A 21 -14.98 -8.35 5.58
C GLU A 21 -14.19 -7.12 5.12
N VAL A 22 -14.07 -6.91 3.80
CA VAL A 22 -13.50 -5.68 3.24
C VAL A 22 -14.31 -4.45 3.67
N GLN A 23 -15.64 -4.52 3.64
CA GLN A 23 -16.52 -3.42 4.07
C GLN A 23 -16.38 -3.09 5.57
N ARG A 24 -15.96 -4.07 6.39
CA ARG A 24 -15.80 -3.94 7.84
C ARG A 24 -14.36 -3.71 8.29
N LEU A 25 -13.42 -3.50 7.36
CA LEU A 25 -12.06 -3.09 7.72
C LEU A 25 -12.10 -1.81 8.59
N PRO A 26 -11.18 -1.66 9.55
CA PRO A 26 -11.20 -0.49 10.43
C PRO A 26 -11.08 0.82 9.65
N ALA A 27 -11.96 1.77 9.98
CA ALA A 27 -11.95 3.13 9.44
C ALA A 27 -11.22 4.13 10.35
N ASP A 28 -10.60 3.65 11.42
CA ASP A 28 -9.64 4.40 12.23
C ASP A 28 -8.20 4.04 11.79
N PRO A 29 -7.29 5.02 11.61
CA PRO A 29 -5.93 4.76 11.14
C PRO A 29 -5.10 3.86 12.06
N ASP A 30 -5.24 4.00 13.38
CA ASP A 30 -4.45 3.23 14.34
C ASP A 30 -4.99 1.81 14.46
N ASP A 31 -6.31 1.65 14.52
CA ASP A 31 -6.94 0.32 14.49
C ASP A 31 -6.63 -0.43 13.18
N LEU A 32 -6.58 0.27 12.04
CA LEU A 32 -6.23 -0.33 10.75
C LEU A 32 -4.77 -0.80 10.73
N LYS A 33 -3.83 -0.02 11.28
CA LYS A 33 -2.43 -0.45 11.45
C LYS A 33 -2.35 -1.69 12.33
N ASP A 34 -3.08 -1.74 13.43
CA ASP A 34 -3.07 -2.88 14.33
C ASP A 34 -3.71 -4.12 13.71
N TRP A 35 -4.76 -3.96 12.91
CA TRP A 35 -5.31 -5.03 12.09
C TRP A 35 -4.25 -5.59 11.13
N LEU A 36 -3.52 -4.73 10.41
CA LEU A 36 -2.46 -5.13 9.49
C LEU A 36 -1.27 -5.80 10.19
N LYS A 37 -0.91 -5.35 11.41
CA LYS A 37 0.12 -6.02 12.23
C LYS A 37 -0.30 -7.43 12.60
N ARG A 38 -1.54 -7.63 13.04
CA ARG A 38 -2.09 -8.97 13.35
C ARG A 38 -2.12 -9.86 12.10
N ALA A 39 -2.53 -9.32 10.95
CA ALA A 39 -2.47 -10.03 9.67
C ALA A 39 -1.02 -10.45 9.29
N GLY A 40 -0.05 -9.56 9.53
CA GLY A 40 1.38 -9.85 9.36
C GLY A 40 1.86 -10.97 10.28
N GLN A 41 1.46 -10.97 11.54
CA GLN A 41 1.78 -12.04 12.50
C GLN A 41 1.20 -13.39 12.08
N VAL A 42 -0.05 -13.43 11.65
CA VAL A 42 -0.69 -14.64 11.08
C VAL A 42 0.09 -15.13 9.85
N SER A 43 0.54 -14.20 9.01
CA SER A 43 1.38 -14.48 7.83
C SER A 43 2.84 -14.77 8.17
N ARG A 44 3.20 -14.86 9.46
CA ARG A 44 4.57 -15.15 9.95
C ARG A 44 5.62 -14.14 9.48
N VAL A 45 5.22 -12.89 9.29
CA VAL A 45 6.15 -11.78 9.07
C VAL A 45 7.00 -11.60 10.33
N ALA A 46 8.32 -11.55 10.17
CA ALA A 46 9.23 -11.35 11.30
C ALA A 46 8.94 -10.02 12.01
N ASN A 47 9.02 -10.00 13.34
CA ASN A 47 8.66 -8.82 14.14
C ASN A 47 9.41 -7.55 13.70
N GLY A 48 10.71 -7.65 13.41
CA GLY A 48 11.53 -6.54 12.90
C GLY A 48 11.19 -6.07 11.48
N SER A 49 10.23 -6.70 10.81
CA SER A 49 9.77 -6.38 9.45
C SER A 49 8.30 -5.99 9.40
N LEU A 50 7.58 -6.01 10.53
CA LEU A 50 6.14 -5.74 10.59
C LEU A 50 5.81 -4.31 10.12
N ASP A 51 6.55 -3.29 10.54
CA ASP A 51 6.28 -1.91 10.11
C ASP A 51 6.45 -1.74 8.60
N GLY A 52 7.49 -2.36 8.03
CA GLY A 52 7.73 -2.35 6.59
C GLY A 52 6.62 -3.07 5.81
N TRP A 53 6.05 -4.12 6.39
CA TRP A 53 4.92 -4.88 5.86
C TRP A 53 3.61 -4.10 5.91
N VAL A 54 3.32 -3.44 7.04
CA VAL A 54 2.17 -2.55 7.20
C VAL A 54 2.25 -1.41 6.18
N ALA A 55 3.41 -0.74 6.08
CA ALA A 55 3.63 0.36 5.14
C ALA A 55 3.45 -0.07 3.67
N SER A 56 3.81 -1.31 3.31
CA SER A 56 3.55 -1.82 1.95
C SER A 56 2.11 -2.24 1.68
N SER A 57 1.34 -2.59 2.72
CA SER A 57 -0.04 -3.05 2.59
C SER A 57 -1.05 -1.90 2.47
N LEU A 58 -0.78 -0.76 3.13
CA LEU A 58 -1.68 0.39 3.14
C LEU A 58 -2.03 0.94 1.74
N PRO A 59 -1.08 1.05 0.78
CA PRO A 59 -1.40 1.48 -0.59
C PRO A 59 -2.34 0.53 -1.36
N GLU A 60 -2.38 -0.77 -1.02
CA GLU A 60 -3.29 -1.74 -1.66
C GLU A 60 -4.75 -1.39 -1.36
N ILE A 61 -5.04 -0.90 -0.17
CA ILE A 61 -6.40 -0.50 0.26
C ILE A 61 -6.94 0.64 -0.61
N LEU A 62 -6.07 1.47 -1.19
CA LEU A 62 -6.46 2.60 -2.03
C LEU A 62 -6.92 2.21 -3.44
N HIS A 63 -6.72 0.96 -3.88
CA HIS A 63 -7.04 0.57 -5.27
C HIS A 63 -7.39 -0.91 -5.51
N SER A 64 -6.84 -1.84 -4.71
CA SER A 64 -6.91 -3.27 -5.01
C SER A 64 -8.17 -3.96 -4.50
N LEU A 65 -8.99 -3.30 -3.68
CA LEU A 65 -10.19 -3.86 -3.07
C LEU A 65 -11.31 -2.80 -2.93
N PRO A 66 -12.58 -3.23 -2.84
CA PRO A 66 -13.74 -2.35 -2.70
C PRO A 66 -13.88 -1.74 -1.30
N ALA A 67 -12.78 -1.30 -0.68
CA ALA A 67 -12.82 -0.70 0.66
C ALA A 67 -13.67 0.59 0.66
N PRO A 68 -14.55 0.83 1.65
CA PRO A 68 -15.26 2.11 1.78
C PRO A 68 -14.31 3.31 1.80
N LYS A 69 -14.78 4.46 1.34
CA LYS A 69 -13.96 5.70 1.30
C LYS A 69 -13.31 6.02 2.65
N GLN A 70 -14.02 5.78 3.76
CA GLN A 70 -13.53 6.02 5.12
C GLN A 70 -12.37 5.09 5.48
N VAL A 71 -12.42 3.82 5.06
CA VAL A 71 -11.30 2.86 5.22
C VAL A 71 -10.11 3.29 4.37
N ARG A 72 -10.35 3.75 3.13
CA ARG A 72 -9.27 4.28 2.28
C ARG A 72 -8.64 5.56 2.86
N ALA A 73 -9.45 6.44 3.44
CA ALA A 73 -8.98 7.62 4.16
C ALA A 73 -8.13 7.23 5.37
N ALA A 74 -8.56 6.24 6.15
CA ALA A 74 -7.80 5.69 7.26
C ALA A 74 -6.46 5.11 6.80
N ALA A 75 -6.44 4.39 5.67
CA ALA A 75 -5.22 3.85 5.08
C ALA A 75 -4.24 4.96 4.66
N TYR A 76 -4.74 6.03 4.04
CA TYR A 76 -3.95 7.21 3.67
C TYR A 76 -3.36 7.91 4.91
N GLN A 77 -4.17 8.14 5.94
CA GLN A 77 -3.73 8.77 7.19
C GLN A 77 -2.71 7.89 7.93
N ALA A 78 -2.98 6.58 8.05
CA ALA A 78 -2.07 5.61 8.65
C ALA A 78 -0.73 5.61 7.93
N LEU A 79 -0.74 5.63 6.59
CA LEU A 79 0.47 5.62 5.77
C LEU A 79 1.36 6.83 6.08
N LEU A 80 0.79 8.02 6.24
CA LEU A 80 1.53 9.23 6.58
C LEU A 80 2.20 9.18 7.97
N THR A 81 1.78 8.27 8.85
CA THR A 81 2.41 8.06 10.17
C THR A 81 3.53 7.01 10.16
N MET A 82 3.73 6.31 9.04
CA MET A 82 4.71 5.22 8.97
C MET A 82 6.15 5.75 8.85
N PRO A 83 7.14 5.05 9.45
CA PRO A 83 8.54 5.40 9.29
C PRO A 83 8.98 5.45 7.82
N GLY A 84 9.74 6.49 7.46
CA GLY A 84 10.22 6.69 6.08
C GLY A 84 9.16 7.22 5.12
N VAL A 85 7.95 7.55 5.59
CA VAL A 85 6.90 8.18 4.79
C VAL A 85 6.86 9.68 5.03
N ARG A 86 6.67 10.45 3.96
CA ARG A 86 6.47 11.90 4.02
C ARG A 86 5.50 12.39 2.95
N ALA A 87 4.79 13.48 3.23
CA ALA A 87 4.01 14.19 2.23
C ALA A 87 4.94 14.85 1.20
N GLY A 88 4.58 14.74 -0.07
CA GLY A 88 5.27 15.37 -1.21
C GLY A 88 4.56 16.61 -1.76
N GLY A 89 3.46 17.05 -1.12
CA GLY A 89 2.62 18.14 -1.61
C GLY A 89 1.70 17.74 -2.77
N ASN A 90 1.10 18.72 -3.44
CA ASN A 90 0.27 18.46 -4.61
C ASN A 90 1.14 18.06 -5.82
N ALA A 91 0.69 17.07 -6.57
CA ALA A 91 1.32 16.62 -7.79
C ALA A 91 0.30 16.18 -8.83
N LYS A 92 0.77 15.97 -10.06
CA LYS A 92 -0.02 15.36 -11.13
C LYS A 92 0.57 14.01 -11.53
N ASP A 93 -0.31 13.08 -11.89
CA ASP A 93 0.08 11.84 -12.54
C ASP A 93 0.37 12.05 -14.04
N THR A 94 0.69 10.98 -14.76
CA THR A 94 1.00 11.02 -16.19
C THR A 94 -0.22 11.38 -17.07
N LEU A 95 -1.44 11.22 -16.55
CA LEU A 95 -2.69 11.61 -17.19
C LEU A 95 -3.08 13.06 -16.86
N GLY A 96 -2.29 13.77 -16.05
CA GLY A 96 -2.53 15.16 -15.66
C GLY A 96 -3.54 15.34 -14.51
N ARG A 97 -4.02 14.25 -13.89
CA ARG A 97 -4.93 14.27 -12.74
C ARG A 97 -4.18 14.73 -11.51
N SER A 98 -4.75 15.69 -10.78
CA SER A 98 -4.15 16.23 -9.56
C SER A 98 -4.41 15.34 -8.35
N GLY A 99 -3.42 15.18 -7.49
CA GLY A 99 -3.55 14.46 -6.22
C GLY A 99 -2.46 14.86 -5.22
N ALA A 100 -2.54 14.28 -4.01
CA ALA A 100 -1.50 14.41 -3.00
C ALA A 100 -0.39 13.39 -3.25
N ALA A 101 0.85 13.86 -3.31
CA ALA A 101 2.01 13.00 -3.40
C ALA A 101 2.38 12.43 -2.02
N VAL A 102 2.66 11.13 -1.96
CA VAL A 102 3.22 10.47 -0.78
C VAL A 102 4.54 9.81 -1.18
N LEU A 103 5.59 10.07 -0.42
CA LEU A 103 6.95 9.61 -0.71
C LEU A 103 7.38 8.65 0.39
N ILE A 104 7.81 7.46 -0.01
CA ILE A 104 8.19 6.37 0.89
C ILE A 104 9.63 5.98 0.59
N ASP A 105 10.52 6.22 1.54
CA ASP A 105 11.93 5.87 1.45
C ASP A 105 12.21 4.73 2.44
N ARG A 106 12.59 3.54 1.92
CA ARG A 106 12.96 2.37 2.72
C ARG A 106 14.38 1.95 2.39
N THR A 107 15.20 1.75 3.42
CA THR A 107 16.56 1.22 3.25
C THR A 107 16.75 0.04 4.18
N SER A 108 17.32 -1.04 3.64
CA SER A 108 17.67 -2.24 4.39
C SER A 108 19.11 -2.61 4.11
N LYS A 109 19.88 -2.84 5.17
CA LYS A 109 21.27 -3.29 5.09
C LYS A 109 21.32 -4.80 5.34
N GLY A 110 21.73 -5.54 4.33
CA GLY A 110 21.98 -6.97 4.41
C GLY A 110 23.47 -7.28 4.54
N LYS A 111 23.80 -8.57 4.68
CA LYS A 111 25.20 -9.04 4.66
C LYS A 111 25.89 -8.80 3.31
N SER A 112 25.12 -8.81 2.23
CA SER A 112 25.60 -8.72 0.84
C SER A 112 25.62 -7.30 0.26
N GLY A 113 25.08 -6.30 0.97
CA GLY A 113 24.96 -4.93 0.47
C GLY A 113 23.76 -4.19 1.05
N THR A 114 23.53 -2.98 0.56
CA THR A 114 22.43 -2.10 0.97
C THR A 114 21.39 -2.00 -0.14
N SER A 115 20.15 -2.32 0.17
CA SER A 115 19.00 -2.18 -0.72
C SER A 115 18.17 -0.98 -0.29
N SER A 116 17.85 -0.09 -1.23
CA SER A 116 16.95 1.04 -1.00
C SER A 116 15.79 0.99 -1.99
N VAL A 117 14.59 1.29 -1.50
CA VAL A 117 13.36 1.39 -2.27
C VAL A 117 12.80 2.78 -2.06
N LYS A 118 12.57 3.51 -3.14
CA LYS A 118 11.85 4.78 -3.15
C LYS A 118 10.52 4.55 -3.86
N LEU A 119 9.42 4.83 -3.17
CA LEU A 119 8.08 4.82 -3.74
C LEU A 119 7.54 6.24 -3.78
N ARG A 120 6.91 6.61 -4.87
CA ARG A 120 6.12 7.83 -4.99
C ARG A 120 4.71 7.45 -5.39
N LEU A 121 3.74 7.79 -4.56
CA LEU A 121 2.32 7.62 -4.82
C LEU A 121 1.70 8.97 -5.16
N ILE A 122 0.67 8.96 -5.98
CA ILE A 122 -0.24 10.10 -6.13
C ILE A 122 -1.64 9.61 -5.79
N VAL A 123 -2.27 10.24 -4.80
CA VAL A 123 -3.57 9.85 -4.27
C VAL A 123 -4.57 10.98 -4.53
N ASP A 124 -5.71 10.66 -5.12
CA ASP A 124 -6.84 11.59 -5.16
C ASP A 124 -7.47 11.64 -3.76
N THR A 125 -7.30 12.76 -3.05
CA THR A 125 -7.86 12.93 -1.70
C THR A 125 -9.36 13.24 -1.70
N GLY A 126 -9.96 13.53 -2.86
CA GLY A 126 -11.40 13.68 -3.04
C GLY A 126 -12.13 12.35 -2.95
N THR A 127 -11.62 11.31 -3.61
CA THR A 127 -12.20 9.96 -3.65
C THR A 127 -11.43 8.92 -2.83
N MET A 128 -10.25 9.29 -2.33
CA MET A 128 -9.30 8.43 -1.61
C MET A 128 -8.86 7.21 -2.42
N VAL A 129 -8.57 7.40 -3.70
CA VAL A 129 -8.04 6.34 -4.58
C VAL A 129 -6.63 6.63 -5.03
N LEU A 130 -5.87 5.57 -5.31
CA LEU A 130 -4.53 5.69 -5.88
C LEU A 130 -4.62 6.03 -7.37
N LEU A 131 -3.97 7.12 -7.79
CA LEU A 131 -3.88 7.52 -9.20
C LEU A 131 -2.65 6.93 -9.88
N SER A 132 -1.50 6.93 -9.19
CA SER A 132 -0.25 6.39 -9.73
C SER A 132 0.71 5.92 -8.64
N ARG A 133 1.62 5.02 -9.00
CA ARG A 133 2.78 4.62 -8.19
C ARG A 133 4.05 4.49 -9.01
N ASP A 134 5.11 5.08 -8.51
CA ASP A 134 6.47 4.99 -9.06
C ASP A 134 7.34 4.27 -8.04
N GLN A 135 8.06 3.25 -8.46
CA GLN A 135 9.03 2.57 -7.62
C GLN A 135 10.40 2.62 -8.26
N THR A 136 11.40 3.02 -7.47
CA THR A 136 12.82 2.88 -7.80
C THR A 136 13.47 2.01 -6.76
N VAL A 137 14.20 0.98 -7.21
CA VAL A 137 14.97 0.10 -6.34
C VAL A 137 16.44 0.23 -6.68
N THR A 138 17.27 0.46 -5.67
CA THR A 138 18.73 0.49 -5.82
C THR A 138 19.39 -0.52 -4.91
N PHE A 139 20.48 -1.13 -5.37
CA PHE A 139 21.35 -2.00 -4.58
C PHE A 139 22.78 -1.47 -4.67
N ASP A 140 23.39 -1.15 -3.52
CA ASP A 140 24.70 -0.49 -3.43
C ASP A 140 24.82 0.73 -4.36
N GLY A 141 23.76 1.55 -4.38
CA GLY A 141 23.66 2.76 -5.20
C GLY A 141 23.33 2.53 -6.68
N LYS A 142 23.29 1.29 -7.17
CA LYS A 142 22.95 0.96 -8.56
C LYS A 142 21.47 0.64 -8.72
N THR A 143 20.80 1.25 -9.68
CA THR A 143 19.38 0.97 -9.98
C THR A 143 19.18 -0.44 -10.50
N LEU A 144 18.18 -1.14 -9.95
CA LEU A 144 17.73 -2.45 -10.40
C LEU A 144 16.55 -2.28 -11.34
N GLY A 145 16.82 -2.30 -12.65
CA GLY A 145 15.82 -2.05 -13.70
C GLY A 145 14.57 -2.93 -13.59
N GLY A 146 14.73 -4.25 -13.40
CA GLY A 146 13.60 -5.19 -13.28
C GLY A 146 12.74 -5.04 -12.03
N LYS A 147 13.09 -4.13 -11.11
CA LYS A 147 12.31 -3.82 -9.90
C LYS A 147 11.85 -2.35 -9.85
N THR A 148 12.17 -1.58 -10.88
CA THR A 148 11.86 -0.16 -11.01
C THR A 148 10.75 -0.01 -12.04
N TYR A 149 9.67 0.69 -11.71
CA TYR A 149 8.51 0.83 -12.58
C TYR A 149 7.75 2.14 -12.29
N ASN A 150 6.92 2.55 -13.25
CA ASN A 150 5.86 3.55 -13.11
C ASN A 150 4.56 2.86 -13.50
N GLU A 151 3.51 3.06 -12.71
CA GLU A 151 2.17 2.55 -12.95
C GLU A 151 1.18 3.70 -12.76
N THR A 152 0.28 3.87 -13.74
CA THR A 152 -0.81 4.84 -13.67
C THR A 152 -2.14 4.10 -13.77
N LEU A 153 -2.98 4.25 -12.76
CA LEU A 153 -4.26 3.56 -12.67
C LEU A 153 -5.31 4.37 -13.42
N VAL A 154 -5.66 3.94 -14.63
CA VAL A 154 -6.64 4.65 -15.48
C VAL A 154 -7.97 4.79 -14.77
N GLU A 155 -8.43 3.72 -14.12
CA GLU A 155 -9.67 3.67 -13.36
C GLU A 155 -9.52 2.78 -12.12
N VAL A 156 -10.12 3.21 -11.01
CA VAL A 156 -10.31 2.38 -9.81
C VAL A 156 -11.83 2.23 -9.65
N GLY A 157 -12.37 1.07 -10.04
CA GLY A 157 -13.82 0.84 -10.16
C GLY A 157 -14.61 0.73 -8.85
N TRP A 158 -14.08 1.25 -7.73
CA TRP A 158 -14.64 1.11 -6.39
C TRP A 158 -15.03 2.46 -5.76
N THR A 159 -15.43 3.43 -6.58
CA THR A 159 -15.73 4.81 -6.19
C THR A 159 -17.21 5.08 -6.08
#